data_AF-A0A3N7EGA7-F1
#
_entry.id   AF-A0A3N7EGA7-F1
#
_cell.length_a   1.000
_cell.length_b   1.000
_cell.length_c   1.000
_cell.angle_alpha   90.00
_cell.angle_beta   90.00
_cell.angle_gamma   90.00
#
_symmetry.space_group_name_H-M   'P 1'
#
loop_
_entity.id
_entity.type
_entity.pdbx_description
1 polymer ?
#
loop_
_entity_poly.entity_id
_entity_poly.type
_entity_poly.pdbx_seq_one_letter_code
_entity_poly.pdbx_strand_id
1 'polypeptide(L)'
;MAPTLAVSFNDSSDITDFFLNKGNGVKGLSEMGLESLPKQYIQPLEERMCGTKIMSHESIPIIDMSKWDDPKVAEAICEAAEKWGFFQIINHGVPIEVLENVKEATHQFFRLPAEEKRKYLKEFSPSNNVRFGTSFSPEAEKALEWKDYLSLFYVSEDEASALWPAVCKDQVLEYMKRSETVIRKLLDVLMKNLNVTEIDETKESLLMGSKRTNLNYYPICPNPAELTVGVGRHSDVSTLTFLLQDDIGGLYVRGNNDSWIHVPPVSGPL
;
A
#
# COMPACT_ATOMS: atom_id res chain seq x y z
N MET A 1 7.88 -27.51 27.07
CA MET A 1 7.70 -27.91 25.66
C MET A 1 6.22 -27.80 25.36
N ALA A 2 5.79 -26.74 24.67
CA ALA A 2 4.42 -26.63 24.20
C ALA A 2 4.28 -27.48 22.93
N PRO A 3 3.18 -28.22 22.75
CA PRO A 3 3.00 -29.05 21.57
C PRO A 3 2.75 -28.14 20.37
N THR A 4 3.66 -28.17 19.40
CA THR A 4 3.46 -27.60 18.06
C THR A 4 2.39 -28.45 17.37
N LEU A 5 1.13 -28.02 17.46
CA LEU A 5 0.07 -28.59 16.64
C LEU A 5 0.31 -28.12 15.21
N ALA A 6 0.84 -29.02 14.37
CA ALA A 6 0.86 -28.81 12.93
C ALA A 6 -0.59 -28.82 12.43
N VAL A 7 -1.20 -27.64 12.37
CA VAL A 7 -2.54 -27.46 11.80
C VAL A 7 -2.39 -27.51 10.29
N SER A 8 -2.75 -28.65 9.68
CA SER A 8 -2.83 -28.75 8.23
C SER A 8 -4.13 -28.11 7.75
N PHE A 9 -4.06 -26.90 7.19
CA PHE A 9 -5.19 -26.26 6.54
C PHE A 9 -5.40 -26.86 5.13
N ASN A 10 -5.98 -28.06 5.07
CA ASN A 10 -6.23 -28.77 3.81
C ASN A 10 -7.56 -28.38 3.15
N ASP A 11 -8.53 -27.84 3.91
CA ASP A 11 -9.86 -27.46 3.41
C ASP A 11 -10.04 -25.93 3.34
N SER A 12 -10.63 -25.45 2.23
CA SER A 12 -10.85 -24.02 1.97
C SER A 12 -11.82 -23.36 2.97
N SER A 13 -12.74 -24.13 3.56
CA SER A 13 -13.71 -23.64 4.55
C SER A 13 -13.04 -23.24 5.87
N ASP A 14 -12.04 -24.00 6.32
CA ASP A 14 -11.35 -23.77 7.59
C ASP A 14 -10.45 -22.54 7.53
N ILE A 15 -9.82 -22.35 6.38
CA ILE A 15 -9.10 -21.14 5.99
C ILE A 15 -10.04 -19.94 6.00
N THR A 16 -11.19 -20.05 5.34
CA THR A 16 -12.17 -18.96 5.25
C THR A 16 -12.63 -18.48 6.63
N ASP A 17 -13.00 -19.41 7.52
CA ASP A 17 -13.42 -19.06 8.89
C ASP A 17 -12.29 -18.43 9.71
N PHE A 18 -11.07 -18.99 9.60
CA PHE A 18 -9.88 -18.47 10.27
C PHE A 18 -9.55 -17.02 9.85
N PHE A 19 -9.69 -16.73 8.56
CA PHE A 19 -9.38 -15.41 8.00
C PHE A 19 -10.53 -14.42 8.17
N LEU A 20 -11.72 -14.74 7.65
CA LEU A 20 -12.83 -13.79 7.52
C LEU A 20 -13.71 -13.71 8.77
N ASN A 21 -13.94 -14.80 9.49
CA ASN A 21 -14.84 -14.76 10.64
C ASN A 21 -14.10 -14.44 11.94
N LYS A 22 -12.83 -14.85 12.02
CA LYS A 22 -11.99 -14.66 13.21
C LYS A 22 -11.01 -13.50 13.09
N GLY A 23 -10.78 -12.95 11.89
CA GLY A 23 -9.97 -11.75 11.70
C GLY A 23 -8.46 -11.96 11.90
N ASN A 24 -7.96 -13.18 11.74
CA ASN A 24 -6.53 -13.47 11.93
C ASN A 24 -5.66 -12.92 10.80
N GLY A 25 -6.18 -12.91 9.57
CA GLY A 25 -5.43 -12.49 8.38
C GLY A 25 -4.23 -13.38 8.06
N VAL A 26 -3.55 -13.12 6.94
CA VAL A 26 -2.31 -13.83 6.60
C VAL A 26 -1.21 -13.62 7.62
N LYS A 27 -1.26 -12.53 8.41
CA LYS A 27 -0.36 -12.32 9.55
C LYS A 27 -0.50 -13.45 10.57
N GLY A 28 -1.71 -13.75 11.01
CA GLY A 28 -1.95 -14.83 11.96
C GLY A 28 -1.52 -16.19 11.40
N LEU A 29 -1.69 -16.40 10.10
CA LEU A 29 -1.22 -17.61 9.42
C LEU A 29 0.31 -17.72 9.41
N SER A 30 1.01 -16.62 9.13
CA SER A 30 2.47 -16.56 9.20
C SER A 30 3.00 -16.85 10.61
N GLU A 31 2.34 -16.32 11.64
CA GLU A 31 2.70 -16.53 13.05
C GLU A 31 2.51 -17.98 13.55
N MET A 32 1.78 -18.82 12.80
CA MET A 32 1.69 -20.26 13.08
C MET A 32 2.93 -21.04 12.63
N GLY A 33 3.87 -20.41 11.92
CA GLY A 33 5.11 -21.06 11.49
C GLY A 33 4.89 -22.12 10.41
N LEU A 34 4.12 -21.79 9.37
CA LEU A 34 3.85 -22.72 8.26
C LEU A 34 5.15 -23.19 7.59
N GLU A 35 5.25 -24.49 7.34
CA GLU A 35 6.39 -25.08 6.61
C GLU A 35 6.32 -24.82 5.10
N SER A 36 5.12 -24.65 4.55
CA SER A 36 4.89 -24.46 3.12
C SER A 36 3.75 -23.49 2.83
N LEU A 37 3.86 -22.74 1.73
CA LEU A 37 2.82 -21.84 1.26
C LEU A 37 1.51 -22.59 0.91
N PRO A 38 0.34 -22.18 1.42
CA PRO A 38 -0.94 -22.78 1.05
C PRO A 38 -1.26 -22.57 -0.44
N LYS A 39 -1.91 -23.56 -1.06
CA LYS A 39 -2.16 -23.58 -2.52
C LYS A 39 -2.96 -22.39 -3.02
N GLN A 40 -3.81 -21.81 -2.18
CA GLN A 40 -4.64 -20.64 -2.50
C GLN A 40 -3.80 -19.40 -2.82
N TYR A 41 -2.58 -19.31 -2.30
CA TYR A 41 -1.67 -18.18 -2.50
C TYR A 41 -0.66 -18.43 -3.63
N ILE A 42 -0.66 -19.62 -4.23
CA ILE A 42 0.22 -19.96 -5.35
C ILE A 42 -0.31 -19.25 -6.60
N GLN A 43 0.43 -18.24 -7.03
CA GLN A 43 0.10 -17.41 -8.18
C GLN A 43 0.17 -18.21 -9.50
N PRO A 44 -0.57 -17.81 -10.54
CA PRO A 44 -0.40 -18.33 -11.91
C PRO A 44 1.04 -18.16 -12.39
N LEU A 45 1.48 -18.99 -13.33
CA LEU A 45 2.88 -18.98 -13.81
C LEU A 45 3.28 -17.61 -14.37
N GLU A 46 2.33 -16.90 -14.98
CA GLU A 46 2.53 -15.59 -15.60
C GLU A 46 2.66 -14.44 -14.58
N GLU A 47 2.18 -14.64 -13.34
CA GLU A 47 2.26 -13.69 -12.23
C GLU A 47 3.48 -13.95 -11.32
N ARG A 48 4.07 -15.14 -11.40
CA ARG A 48 5.28 -15.46 -10.63
C ARG A 48 6.45 -14.67 -11.20
N MET A 49 7.14 -13.95 -10.33
CA MET A 49 8.32 -13.17 -10.70
C MET A 49 9.43 -14.10 -11.19
N CYS A 50 9.79 -13.98 -12.46
CA CYS A 50 10.93 -14.66 -13.03
C CYS A 50 12.17 -13.77 -12.86
N GLY A 51 13.16 -14.22 -12.08
CA GLY A 51 14.36 -13.44 -11.78
C GLY A 51 15.14 -12.97 -13.02
N THR A 52 14.97 -13.64 -14.17
CA THR A 52 15.59 -13.23 -15.44
C THR A 52 14.99 -11.97 -16.07
N LYS A 53 13.79 -11.53 -15.63
CA LYS A 53 13.13 -10.31 -16.09
C LYS A 53 13.41 -9.09 -15.20
N ILE A 54 14.14 -9.26 -14.09
CA ILE A 54 14.48 -8.15 -13.19
C ILE A 54 15.74 -7.46 -13.72
N MET A 55 15.66 -6.16 -13.99
CA MET A 55 16.80 -5.38 -14.46
C MET A 55 17.61 -4.83 -13.30
N SER A 56 18.91 -5.14 -13.27
CA SER A 56 19.82 -4.72 -12.20
C SER A 56 20.40 -3.31 -12.36
N HIS A 57 20.20 -2.67 -13.52
CA HIS A 57 20.88 -1.42 -13.88
C HIS A 57 19.94 -0.26 -14.23
N GLU A 58 18.62 -0.49 -14.24
CA GLU A 58 17.63 0.58 -14.39
C GLU A 58 17.10 0.98 -13.02
N SER A 59 16.88 2.27 -12.81
CA SER A 59 16.32 2.83 -11.58
C SER A 59 15.27 3.87 -11.91
N ILE A 60 14.23 3.92 -11.09
CA ILE A 60 13.20 4.95 -11.16
C ILE A 60 13.84 6.32 -10.81
N PRO A 61 13.42 7.43 -11.47
CA PRO A 61 13.94 8.75 -11.16
C PRO A 61 13.72 9.13 -9.69
N ILE A 62 14.73 9.74 -9.07
CA ILE A 62 14.65 10.31 -7.72
C ILE A 62 14.75 11.83 -7.86
N ILE A 63 13.75 12.54 -7.34
CA ILE A 63 13.61 13.99 -7.50
C ILE A 63 13.75 14.68 -6.13
N ASP A 64 14.70 15.60 -6.03
CA ASP A 64 14.89 16.45 -4.85
C ASP A 64 13.92 17.65 -4.87
N MET A 65 13.01 17.65 -3.91
CA MET A 65 11.95 18.64 -3.77
C MET A 65 12.31 19.83 -2.87
N SER A 66 13.57 19.96 -2.46
CA SER A 66 14.02 21.08 -1.62
C SER A 66 13.86 22.46 -2.30
N LYS A 67 13.80 22.50 -3.64
CA LYS A 67 13.67 23.73 -4.45
C LYS A 67 12.48 23.66 -5.41
N TRP A 68 11.26 23.60 -4.86
CA TRP A 68 10.01 23.57 -5.64
C TRP A 68 9.88 24.67 -6.70
N ASP A 69 10.47 25.85 -6.47
CA ASP A 69 10.39 26.98 -7.40
C ASP A 69 11.42 26.91 -8.55
N ASP A 70 12.32 25.93 -8.55
CA ASP A 70 13.29 25.73 -9.64
C ASP A 70 12.58 25.07 -10.84
N PRO A 71 12.57 25.71 -12.03
CA PRO A 71 11.98 25.13 -13.24
C PRO A 71 12.51 23.73 -13.59
N LYS A 72 13.74 23.40 -13.19
CA LYS A 72 14.32 22.07 -13.43
C LYS A 72 13.66 20.97 -12.61
N VAL A 73 13.17 21.30 -11.40
CA VAL A 73 12.42 20.34 -10.58
C VAL A 73 11.07 20.06 -11.25
N ALA A 74 10.40 21.11 -11.75
CA ALA A 74 9.16 20.97 -12.50
C ALA A 74 9.35 20.13 -13.78
N GLU A 75 10.40 20.40 -14.56
CA GLU A 75 10.75 19.63 -15.75
C GLU A 75 11.01 18.16 -15.41
N ALA A 76 11.78 17.88 -14.36
CA ALA A 76 12.07 16.51 -13.92
C ALA A 76 10.81 15.74 -13.49
N ILE A 77 9.86 16.39 -12.80
CA ILE A 77 8.57 15.79 -12.42
C ILE A 77 7.79 15.39 -13.67
N CYS A 78 7.65 16.31 -14.63
CA CYS A 78 6.90 16.08 -15.85
C CYS A 78 7.55 15.01 -16.73
N GLU A 79 8.88 15.06 -16.89
CA GLU A 79 9.64 14.06 -17.65
C GLU A 79 9.51 12.66 -17.01
N ALA A 80 9.58 12.57 -15.69
CA ALA A 80 9.43 11.31 -15.00
C ALA A 80 7.99 10.76 -15.11
N ALA A 81 6.98 11.62 -14.96
CA ALA A 81 5.58 11.24 -15.14
C ALA A 81 5.28 10.78 -16.57
N GLU A 82 5.84 11.43 -17.59
CA GLU A 82 5.61 11.08 -19.00
C GLU A 82 6.34 9.80 -19.41
N LYS A 83 7.61 9.65 -19.02
CA LYS A 83 8.45 8.52 -19.47
C LYS A 83 8.27 7.26 -18.65
N TRP A 84 8.02 7.40 -17.35
CA TRP A 84 7.98 6.28 -16.42
C TRP A 84 6.60 6.08 -15.80
N GLY A 85 5.82 7.15 -15.62
CA GLY A 85 4.61 7.12 -14.79
C GLY A 85 4.92 6.85 -13.30
N PHE A 86 6.18 6.97 -12.89
CA PHE A 86 6.66 6.65 -11.55
C PHE A 86 7.93 7.44 -11.24
N PHE A 87 8.06 7.95 -10.03
CA PHE A 87 9.27 8.59 -9.50
C PHE A 87 9.25 8.58 -7.98
N GLN A 88 10.42 8.64 -7.35
CA GLN A 88 10.58 8.85 -5.92
C GLN A 88 10.84 10.32 -5.63
N ILE A 89 10.33 10.83 -4.51
CA ILE A 89 10.57 12.21 -4.08
C ILE A 89 11.32 12.24 -2.76
N ILE A 90 12.33 13.10 -2.64
CA ILE A 90 13.07 13.34 -1.39
C ILE A 90 13.00 14.83 -1.02
N ASN A 91 13.27 15.16 0.25
CA ASN A 91 13.18 16.54 0.75
C ASN A 91 11.82 17.21 0.45
N HIS A 92 10.74 16.43 0.43
CA HIS A 92 9.38 16.86 0.08
C HIS A 92 8.72 17.74 1.15
N GLY A 93 9.29 17.83 2.35
CA GLY A 93 8.85 18.72 3.43
C GLY A 93 7.81 18.12 4.39
N VAL A 94 7.45 16.84 4.24
CA VAL A 94 6.72 16.11 5.30
C VAL A 94 7.74 15.74 6.38
N PRO A 95 7.51 16.09 7.66
CA PRO A 95 8.45 15.75 8.73
C PRO A 95 8.67 14.24 8.84
N ILE A 96 9.93 13.81 8.99
CA ILE A 96 10.28 12.39 9.13
C ILE A 96 9.51 11.73 10.28
N GLU A 97 9.34 12.45 11.40
CA GLU A 97 8.55 11.97 12.54
C GLU A 97 7.11 11.58 12.16
N VAL A 98 6.47 12.31 11.24
CA VAL A 98 5.11 11.99 10.76
C VAL A 98 5.13 10.68 9.97
N LEU A 99 6.16 10.44 9.15
CA LEU A 99 6.33 9.20 8.38
C LEU A 99 6.59 8.00 9.31
N GLU A 100 7.47 8.15 10.29
CA GLU A 100 7.77 7.09 11.26
C GLU A 100 6.55 6.79 12.15
N ASN A 101 5.83 7.82 12.60
CA ASN A 101 4.65 7.65 13.44
C ASN A 101 3.54 6.88 12.72
N VAL A 102 3.29 7.13 11.43
CA VAL A 102 2.26 6.39 10.68
C VAL A 102 2.70 4.95 10.39
N LYS A 103 4.00 4.69 10.16
CA LYS A 103 4.54 3.32 10.05
C LYS A 103 4.38 2.55 11.36
N GLU A 104 4.74 3.13 12.49
CA GLU A 104 4.58 2.47 13.79
C GLU A 104 3.10 2.29 14.16
N ALA A 105 2.24 3.29 13.91
CA ALA A 105 0.79 3.15 14.09
C ALA A 105 0.19 2.02 13.24
N THR A 106 0.72 1.81 12.02
CA THR A 106 0.37 0.67 11.18
C THR A 106 0.71 -0.65 11.87
N HIS A 107 1.95 -0.79 12.37
CA HIS A 107 2.33 -1.97 13.13
C HIS A 107 1.48 -2.17 14.39
N GLN A 108 1.17 -1.10 15.12
CA GLN A 108 0.34 -1.18 16.32
C GLN A 108 -1.06 -1.71 15.99
N PHE A 109 -1.69 -1.26 14.91
CA PHE A 109 -2.96 -1.80 14.45
C PHE A 109 -2.86 -3.31 14.16
N PHE A 110 -1.85 -3.76 13.40
CA PHE A 110 -1.73 -5.18 13.04
C PHE A 110 -1.29 -6.08 14.21
N ARG A 111 -0.68 -5.52 15.27
CA ARG A 111 -0.37 -6.19 16.55
C ARG A 111 -1.59 -6.32 17.47
N LEU A 112 -2.70 -5.60 17.21
CA LEU A 112 -3.92 -5.78 18.00
C LEU A 112 -4.41 -7.23 17.96
N PRO A 113 -5.08 -7.71 19.04
CA PRO A 113 -5.76 -8.99 19.02
C PRO A 113 -6.72 -9.11 17.83
N ALA A 114 -6.86 -10.32 17.29
CA ALA A 114 -7.75 -10.56 16.15
C ALA A 114 -9.19 -10.11 16.42
N GLU A 115 -9.68 -10.28 17.65
CA GLU A 115 -11.01 -9.82 18.08
C GLU A 115 -11.21 -8.31 17.95
N GLU A 116 -10.16 -7.52 18.18
CA GLU A 116 -10.19 -6.06 18.04
C GLU A 116 -10.15 -5.64 16.58
N LYS A 117 -9.29 -6.28 15.77
CA LYS A 117 -9.23 -6.03 14.32
C LYS A 117 -10.51 -6.44 13.59
N ARG A 118 -11.16 -7.52 14.07
CA ARG A 118 -12.40 -8.06 13.50
C ARG A 118 -13.53 -7.03 13.43
N LYS A 119 -13.56 -6.07 14.35
CA LYS A 119 -14.54 -4.96 14.37
C LYS A 119 -14.54 -4.14 13.08
N TYR A 120 -13.47 -4.20 12.30
CA TYR A 120 -13.31 -3.45 11.06
C TYR A 120 -13.47 -4.32 9.80
N LEU A 121 -13.78 -5.61 9.91
CA LEU A 121 -14.10 -6.42 8.73
C LEU A 121 -15.40 -5.93 8.07
N LYS A 122 -15.58 -6.22 6.78
CA LYS A 122 -16.71 -5.71 5.99
C LYS A 122 -18.07 -5.99 6.64
N GLU A 123 -18.21 -7.13 7.31
CA GLU A 123 -19.44 -7.61 7.93
C GLU A 123 -19.72 -6.96 9.29
N PHE A 124 -18.69 -6.44 9.96
CA PHE A 124 -18.79 -5.90 11.32
C PHE A 124 -18.54 -4.40 11.41
N SER A 125 -17.88 -3.82 10.40
CA SER A 125 -17.54 -2.40 10.37
C SER A 125 -18.81 -1.55 10.34
N PRO A 126 -18.88 -0.49 11.17
CA PRO A 126 -20.04 0.40 11.20
C PRO A 126 -20.16 1.27 9.93
N SER A 127 -19.16 1.28 9.05
CA SER A 127 -19.16 2.04 7.80
C SER A 127 -18.41 1.29 6.69
N ASN A 128 -18.86 1.45 5.45
CA ASN A 128 -18.15 0.96 4.27
C ASN A 128 -16.82 1.72 4.00
N ASN A 129 -16.60 2.83 4.70
CA ASN A 129 -15.41 3.67 4.56
C ASN A 129 -14.20 3.16 5.38
N VAL A 130 -14.43 2.25 6.32
CA VAL A 130 -13.37 1.65 7.15
C VAL A 130 -13.43 0.15 6.96
N ARG A 131 -12.38 -0.45 6.41
CA ARG A 131 -12.36 -1.89 6.13
C ARG A 131 -11.00 -2.51 6.39
N PHE A 132 -10.91 -3.35 7.41
CA PHE A 132 -9.88 -4.37 7.54
C PHE A 132 -10.21 -5.55 6.63
N GLY A 133 -9.19 -6.15 6.04
CA GLY A 133 -9.33 -7.34 5.22
C GLY A 133 -7.99 -8.02 4.96
N THR A 134 -8.08 -9.23 4.44
CA THR A 134 -6.99 -9.95 3.77
C THR A 134 -7.42 -10.13 2.31
N SER A 135 -6.48 -10.36 1.39
CA SER A 135 -6.85 -10.81 0.04
C SER A 135 -7.58 -12.15 0.16
N PHE A 136 -8.90 -12.07 0.02
CA PHE A 136 -9.82 -13.20 0.05
C PHE A 136 -11.09 -12.78 -0.68
N SER A 137 -11.06 -12.87 -2.00
CA SER A 137 -12.25 -12.87 -2.85
C SER A 137 -12.23 -14.08 -3.77
N PRO A 138 -12.64 -15.27 -3.30
CA PRO A 138 -12.56 -16.53 -4.06
C PRO A 138 -13.29 -16.50 -5.41
N GLU A 139 -14.29 -15.63 -5.54
CA GLU A 139 -15.12 -15.47 -6.74
C GLU A 139 -14.46 -14.56 -7.79
N ALA A 140 -13.50 -13.72 -7.39
CA ALA A 140 -12.84 -12.74 -8.25
C ALA A 140 -11.34 -13.03 -8.48
N GLU A 141 -10.70 -13.73 -7.55
CA GLU A 141 -9.25 -13.95 -7.54
C GLU A 141 -8.93 -15.40 -7.95
N LYS A 142 -8.04 -15.56 -8.94
CA LYS A 142 -7.52 -16.89 -9.35
C LYS A 142 -6.53 -17.45 -8.32
N ALA A 143 -5.85 -16.57 -7.60
CA ALA A 143 -4.95 -16.84 -6.49
C ALA A 143 -4.96 -15.63 -5.55
N LEU A 144 -4.85 -15.87 -4.25
CA LEU A 144 -4.88 -14.85 -3.21
C LEU A 144 -3.52 -14.15 -3.08
N GLU A 145 -3.54 -12.87 -2.71
CA GLU A 145 -2.34 -12.11 -2.38
C GLU A 145 -1.90 -12.36 -0.93
N TRP A 146 -0.59 -12.38 -0.68
CA TRP A 146 -0.03 -12.54 0.67
C TRP A 146 0.01 -11.19 1.40
N LYS A 147 -1.17 -10.63 1.67
CA LYS A 147 -1.33 -9.28 2.25
C LYS A 147 -2.57 -9.16 3.15
N ASP A 148 -2.37 -8.54 4.31
CA ASP A 148 -3.43 -7.94 5.11
C ASP A 148 -3.47 -6.42 4.88
N TYR A 149 -4.64 -5.81 4.98
CA TYR A 149 -4.80 -4.36 4.80
C TYR A 149 -5.90 -3.77 5.69
N LEU A 150 -5.72 -2.51 6.08
CA LEU A 150 -6.77 -1.65 6.60
C LEU A 150 -6.96 -0.48 5.63
N SER A 151 -8.13 -0.42 5.01
CA SER A 151 -8.51 0.64 4.08
C SER A 151 -9.35 1.71 4.77
N LEU A 152 -8.91 2.95 4.69
CA LEU A 152 -9.52 4.12 5.31
C LEU A 152 -9.88 5.12 4.22
N PHE A 153 -11.17 5.23 3.92
CA PHE A 153 -11.70 6.27 3.04
C PHE A 153 -12.05 7.49 3.89
N TYR A 154 -11.48 8.64 3.54
CA TYR A 154 -11.68 9.87 4.28
C TYR A 154 -12.90 10.63 3.77
N VAL A 155 -13.85 10.91 4.66
CA VAL A 155 -15.05 11.70 4.39
C VAL A 155 -15.01 13.03 5.16
N SER A 156 -14.77 12.96 6.48
CA SER A 156 -14.61 14.11 7.36
C SER A 156 -13.80 13.75 8.60
N GLU A 157 -13.30 14.76 9.31
CA GLU A 157 -12.64 14.56 10.62
C GLU A 157 -13.61 13.94 11.64
N ASP A 158 -14.90 14.31 11.61
CA ASP A 158 -15.91 13.75 12.52
C ASP A 158 -16.12 12.25 12.30
N GLU A 159 -16.24 11.81 11.03
CA GLU A 159 -16.37 10.38 10.72
C GLU A 159 -15.09 9.63 11.09
N ALA A 160 -13.92 10.18 10.74
CA ALA A 160 -12.64 9.57 11.11
C ALA A 160 -12.52 9.45 12.64
N SER A 161 -12.90 10.49 13.38
CA SER A 161 -12.87 10.50 14.85
C SER A 161 -13.75 9.44 15.48
N ALA A 162 -14.94 9.23 14.90
CA ALA A 162 -15.91 8.26 15.40
C ALA A 162 -15.60 6.82 14.99
N LEU A 163 -15.07 6.59 13.77
CA LEU A 163 -15.07 5.25 13.15
C LEU A 163 -13.69 4.66 12.90
N TRP A 164 -12.62 5.46 12.80
CA TRP A 164 -11.28 4.91 12.53
C TRP A 164 -10.68 4.28 13.80
N PRO A 165 -9.78 3.29 13.65
CA PRO A 165 -9.15 2.66 14.81
C PRO A 165 -8.35 3.68 15.63
N ALA A 166 -8.70 3.81 16.91
CA ALA A 166 -8.09 4.78 17.82
C ALA A 166 -6.55 4.63 17.92
N VAL A 167 -6.04 3.41 17.73
CA VAL A 167 -4.59 3.11 17.79
C VAL A 167 -3.78 3.77 16.67
N CYS A 168 -4.40 4.10 15.53
CA CYS A 168 -3.69 4.65 14.38
C CYS A 168 -4.31 5.92 13.79
N LYS A 169 -5.51 6.30 14.22
CA LYS A 169 -6.29 7.40 13.65
C LYS A 169 -5.49 8.70 13.53
N ASP A 170 -4.93 9.18 14.65
CA ASP A 170 -4.33 10.51 14.70
C ASP A 170 -3.07 10.61 13.82
N GLN A 171 -2.28 9.54 13.78
CA GLN A 171 -1.08 9.44 12.94
C GLN A 171 -1.44 9.40 11.46
N VAL A 172 -2.51 8.68 11.08
CA VAL A 172 -2.99 8.65 9.69
C VAL A 172 -3.53 10.03 9.28
N LEU A 173 -4.32 10.69 10.13
CA LEU A 173 -4.85 12.02 9.83
C LEU A 173 -3.74 13.07 9.68
N GLU A 174 -2.74 13.07 10.56
CA GLU A 174 -1.60 13.99 10.44
C GLU A 174 -0.77 13.69 9.19
N TYR A 175 -0.52 12.40 8.87
CA TYR A 175 0.15 12.02 7.63
C TYR A 175 -0.61 12.54 6.40
N MET A 176 -1.93 12.31 6.33
CA MET A 176 -2.74 12.78 5.22
C MET A 176 -2.69 14.30 5.05
N LYS A 177 -2.80 15.05 6.16
CA LYS A 177 -2.75 16.52 6.16
C LYS A 177 -1.41 17.05 5.64
N ARG A 178 -0.29 16.45 6.07
CA ARG A 178 1.05 16.87 5.62
C ARG A 178 1.31 16.49 4.16
N SER A 179 0.94 15.27 3.77
CA SER A 179 1.10 14.78 2.41
C SER A 179 0.24 15.55 1.40
N GLU A 180 -0.95 16.01 1.80
CA GLU A 180 -1.82 16.84 0.96
C GLU A 180 -1.13 18.12 0.45
N THR A 181 -0.26 18.73 1.28
CA THR A 181 0.50 19.91 0.85
C THR A 181 1.47 19.58 -0.29
N VAL A 182 2.07 18.39 -0.26
CA VAL A 182 2.97 17.91 -1.32
C VAL A 182 2.19 17.52 -2.57
N ILE A 183 1.05 16.83 -2.40
CA ILE A 183 0.15 16.44 -3.49
C ILE A 183 -0.30 17.67 -4.28
N ARG A 184 -0.69 18.76 -3.60
CA ARG A 184 -1.11 20.01 -4.25
C ARG A 184 0.00 20.61 -5.11
N LYS A 185 1.23 20.68 -4.57
CA LYS A 185 2.38 21.18 -5.33
C LYS A 185 2.70 20.33 -6.55
N LEU A 186 2.63 19.00 -6.43
CA LEU A 186 2.82 18.09 -7.56
C LEU A 186 1.74 18.27 -8.63
N LEU A 187 0.48 18.35 -8.22
CA LEU A 187 -0.62 18.62 -9.14
C LEU A 187 -0.46 19.97 -9.83
N ASP A 188 -0.10 21.03 -9.11
CA ASP A 188 0.14 22.35 -9.71
C ASP A 188 1.22 22.29 -10.81
N VAL A 189 2.32 21.56 -10.58
CA VAL A 189 3.38 21.35 -11.57
C VAL A 189 2.87 20.58 -12.79
N LEU A 190 2.24 19.44 -12.57
CA LEU A 190 1.73 18.56 -13.63
C LEU A 190 0.66 19.27 -14.47
N MET A 191 -0.27 19.96 -13.82
CA MET A 191 -1.36 20.68 -14.48
C MET A 191 -0.84 21.86 -15.30
N LYS A 192 0.17 22.60 -14.81
CA LYS A 192 0.82 23.66 -15.61
C LYS A 192 1.46 23.11 -16.88
N ASN A 193 2.09 21.93 -16.82
CA ASN A 193 2.65 21.27 -18.01
C ASN A 193 1.57 20.84 -19.02
N LEU A 194 0.34 20.58 -18.54
CA LEU A 194 -0.84 20.33 -19.36
C LEU A 194 -1.54 21.63 -19.83
N ASN A 195 -0.89 22.79 -19.70
CA ASN A 195 -1.44 24.12 -20.01
C ASN A 195 -2.68 24.51 -19.19
N VAL A 196 -2.82 23.94 -17.99
CA VAL A 196 -3.85 24.32 -17.01
C VAL A 196 -3.20 25.21 -15.95
N THR A 197 -3.45 26.51 -16.04
CA THR A 197 -2.80 27.51 -15.19
C THR A 197 -3.42 27.68 -13.81
N GLU A 198 -4.68 27.26 -13.64
CA GLU A 198 -5.43 27.37 -12.39
C GLU A 198 -6.26 26.09 -12.11
N ILE A 199 -6.11 25.57 -10.89
CA ILE A 199 -6.94 24.51 -10.33
C ILE A 199 -8.07 25.19 -9.54
N ASP A 200 -9.22 25.37 -10.19
CA ASP A 200 -10.45 25.82 -9.53
C ASP A 200 -11.07 24.70 -8.68
N GLU A 201 -12.12 25.02 -7.92
CA GLU A 201 -12.83 24.06 -7.04
C GLU A 201 -13.34 22.81 -7.80
N THR A 202 -13.71 22.95 -9.07
CA THR A 202 -14.20 21.83 -9.88
C THR A 202 -13.05 20.88 -10.24
N LYS A 203 -11.91 21.43 -10.68
CA LYS A 203 -10.71 20.62 -10.96
C LYS A 203 -10.13 20.02 -9.69
N GLU A 204 -10.14 20.76 -8.58
CA GLU A 204 -9.72 20.26 -7.28
C GLU A 204 -10.58 19.07 -6.85
N SER A 205 -11.91 19.17 -6.97
CA SER A 205 -12.82 18.06 -6.70
C SER A 205 -12.55 16.85 -7.62
N LEU A 206 -12.26 17.10 -8.90
CA LEU A 206 -11.92 16.03 -9.85
C LEU A 206 -10.59 15.31 -9.50
N LEU A 207 -9.56 16.07 -9.09
CA LEU A 207 -8.20 15.56 -8.88
C LEU A 207 -7.97 15.04 -7.45
N MET A 208 -8.67 15.61 -6.46
CA MET A 208 -8.42 15.40 -5.02
C MET A 208 -9.70 15.16 -4.21
N GLY A 209 -10.87 15.07 -4.85
CA GLY A 209 -12.16 14.99 -4.15
C GLY A 209 -12.40 13.70 -3.39
N SER A 210 -11.59 12.66 -3.63
CA SER A 210 -11.63 11.43 -2.84
C SER A 210 -10.23 11.05 -2.36
N LYS A 211 -10.12 10.71 -1.08
CA LYS A 211 -8.86 10.36 -0.43
C LYS A 211 -9.02 9.01 0.27
N ARG A 212 -8.14 8.06 -0.06
CA ARG A 212 -8.10 6.74 0.55
C ARG A 212 -6.68 6.41 0.97
N THR A 213 -6.51 5.96 2.20
CA THR A 213 -5.23 5.52 2.74
C THR A 213 -5.34 4.04 3.08
N ASN A 214 -4.43 3.22 2.56
CA ASN A 214 -4.34 1.81 2.89
C ASN A 214 -3.11 1.58 3.76
N LEU A 215 -3.34 1.05 4.96
CA LEU A 215 -2.30 0.50 5.83
C LEU A 215 -2.11 -0.96 5.43
N ASN A 216 -1.07 -1.25 4.66
CA ASN A 216 -0.77 -2.60 4.18
C ASN A 216 0.21 -3.30 5.13
N TYR A 217 0.03 -4.61 5.31
CA TYR A 217 0.94 -5.45 6.09
C TYR A 217 1.24 -6.73 5.33
N TYR A 218 2.53 -6.94 5.07
CA TYR A 218 3.07 -8.08 4.35
C TYR A 218 3.85 -8.96 5.34
N PRO A 219 3.23 -10.00 5.92
CA PRO A 219 3.92 -10.88 6.86
C PRO A 219 4.98 -11.72 6.16
N ILE A 220 5.91 -12.29 6.93
CA ILE A 220 6.90 -13.25 6.41
C ILE A 220 6.17 -14.37 5.67
N CYS A 221 6.53 -14.58 4.41
CA CYS A 221 5.98 -15.65 3.57
C CYS A 221 6.75 -16.96 3.80
N PRO A 222 6.07 -18.11 3.99
CA PRO A 222 6.73 -19.41 4.01
C PRO A 222 7.31 -19.76 2.63
N ASN A 223 8.28 -20.67 2.61
CA ASN A 223 8.91 -21.12 1.38
C ASN A 223 7.99 -22.06 0.56
N PRO A 224 8.13 -22.11 -0.77
CA PRO A 224 8.87 -21.16 -1.63
C PRO A 224 8.13 -19.82 -1.80
N ALA A 225 8.75 -18.72 -1.36
CA ALA A 225 8.13 -17.39 -1.36
C ALA A 225 7.91 -16.84 -2.78
N GLU A 226 8.70 -17.30 -3.75
CA GLU A 226 8.59 -16.93 -5.17
C GLU A 226 7.29 -17.40 -5.85
N LEU A 227 6.50 -18.23 -5.17
CA LEU A 227 5.20 -18.68 -5.67
C LEU A 227 4.06 -17.72 -5.38
N THR A 228 4.25 -16.70 -4.53
CA THR A 228 3.22 -15.72 -4.21
C THR A 228 3.70 -14.29 -4.44
N VAL A 229 2.77 -13.34 -4.28
CA VAL A 229 3.03 -11.91 -4.39
C VAL A 229 2.31 -11.17 -3.26
N GLY A 230 2.87 -10.04 -2.83
CA GLY A 230 2.17 -9.12 -1.92
C GLY A 230 1.00 -8.41 -2.62
N VAL A 231 1.19 -7.98 -3.87
CA VAL A 231 0.16 -7.45 -4.77
C VAL A 231 0.46 -7.88 -6.20
N GLY A 232 -0.55 -8.30 -6.95
CA GLY A 232 -0.40 -8.71 -8.36
C GLY A 232 -0.15 -7.55 -9.33
N ARG A 233 0.07 -7.87 -10.61
CA ARG A 233 0.22 -6.85 -11.67
C ARG A 233 -1.06 -6.03 -11.80
N HIS A 234 -0.94 -4.71 -11.66
CA HIS A 234 -2.04 -3.79 -11.84
C HIS A 234 -1.55 -2.40 -12.25
N SER A 235 -2.49 -1.54 -12.60
CA SER A 235 -2.29 -0.10 -12.70
C SER A 235 -3.29 0.57 -11.77
N ASP A 236 -2.83 1.57 -11.03
CA ASP A 236 -3.70 2.33 -10.15
C ASP A 236 -4.76 3.09 -10.95
N VAL A 237 -5.96 3.18 -10.37
CA VAL A 237 -7.09 3.93 -10.93
C VAL A 237 -7.25 5.32 -10.28
N SER A 238 -6.30 5.70 -9.41
CA SER A 238 -6.22 7.02 -8.77
C SER A 238 -5.65 8.07 -9.73
N THR A 239 -5.87 9.35 -9.39
CA THR A 239 -5.17 10.45 -10.03
C THR A 239 -3.67 10.41 -9.75
N LEU A 240 -3.28 10.23 -8.48
CA LEU A 240 -1.91 10.01 -8.02
C LEU A 240 -1.93 9.04 -6.83
N THR A 241 -0.88 8.24 -6.70
CA THR A 241 -0.62 7.39 -5.53
C THR A 241 0.66 7.85 -4.84
N PHE A 242 0.61 7.99 -3.53
CA PHE A 242 1.76 8.29 -2.68
C PHE A 242 2.07 7.06 -1.85
N LEU A 243 3.27 6.50 -2.00
CA LEU A 243 3.65 5.24 -1.37
C LEU A 243 4.78 5.45 -0.37
N LEU A 244 4.44 5.35 0.92
CA LEU A 244 5.43 5.26 1.98
C LEU A 244 5.79 3.78 2.23
N GLN A 245 7.04 3.40 1.94
CA GLN A 245 7.56 2.05 2.19
C GLN A 245 8.27 1.96 3.55
N ASP A 246 8.46 0.73 4.03
CA ASP A 246 9.40 0.44 5.10
C ASP A 246 10.83 0.29 4.56
N ASP A 247 11.78 -0.08 5.42
CA ASP A 247 13.20 -0.20 5.04
C ASP A 247 13.49 -1.47 4.21
N ILE A 248 12.51 -2.37 4.05
CA ILE A 248 12.65 -3.61 3.28
C ILE A 248 12.21 -3.38 1.83
N GLY A 249 11.09 -2.68 1.64
CA GLY A 249 10.54 -2.36 0.32
C GLY A 249 9.85 -3.54 -0.35
N GLY A 250 10.22 -3.86 -1.60
CA GLY A 250 9.59 -4.93 -2.39
C GLY A 250 8.65 -4.46 -3.49
N LEU A 251 8.66 -3.16 -3.82
CA LEU A 251 7.96 -2.63 -4.99
C LEU A 251 8.72 -2.98 -6.28
N TYR A 252 7.98 -3.47 -7.27
CA TYR A 252 8.46 -3.67 -8.63
C TYR A 252 7.60 -2.88 -9.61
N VAL A 253 8.24 -2.09 -10.47
CA VAL A 253 7.59 -1.30 -11.53
C VAL A 253 7.97 -1.89 -12.88
N ARG A 254 7.03 -1.95 -13.82
CA ARG A 254 7.30 -2.47 -15.17
C ARG A 254 7.99 -1.39 -16.01
N GLY A 255 9.18 -1.69 -16.51
CA GLY A 255 9.94 -0.82 -17.42
C GLY A 255 9.53 -0.99 -18.89
N ASN A 256 10.22 -0.27 -19.78
CA ASN A 256 9.86 -0.15 -21.20
C ASN A 256 10.01 -1.45 -22.02
N ASN A 257 10.77 -2.44 -21.54
CA ASN A 257 11.10 -3.66 -22.29
C ASN A 257 10.43 -4.93 -21.73
N ASP A 258 9.25 -4.80 -21.11
CA ASP A 258 8.59 -5.90 -20.36
C ASP A 258 9.46 -6.45 -19.21
N SER A 259 10.43 -5.65 -18.77
CA SER A 259 11.27 -5.88 -17.62
C SER A 259 10.63 -5.34 -16.35
N TRP A 260 11.08 -5.84 -15.21
CA TRP A 260 10.72 -5.35 -13.89
C TRP A 260 11.90 -4.63 -13.26
N ILE A 261 11.64 -3.45 -12.70
CA ILE A 261 12.61 -2.62 -12.00
C ILE A 261 12.27 -2.70 -10.52
N HIS A 262 13.22 -3.17 -9.72
CA HIS A 262 13.10 -3.08 -8.26
C HIS A 262 13.27 -1.63 -7.84
N VAL A 263 12.30 -1.10 -7.08
CA VAL A 263 12.36 0.23 -6.50
C VAL A 263 12.90 0.11 -5.07
N PRO A 264 14.18 0.46 -4.82
CA PRO A 264 14.75 0.33 -3.49
C PRO A 264 14.12 1.35 -2.54
N PRO A 265 13.79 0.96 -1.29
CA PRO A 265 13.40 1.92 -0.28
C PRO A 265 14.57 2.85 0.01
N VAL A 266 14.33 4.16 -0.07
CA VAL A 266 15.28 5.18 0.38
C VAL A 266 14.83 5.64 1.78
N SER A 267 15.70 6.25 2.59
CA SER A 267 15.28 6.80 3.89
C SER A 267 14.58 8.15 3.71
N GLY A 268 13.34 8.26 4.20
CA GLY A 268 12.51 9.47 4.09
C GLY A 268 11.97 9.90 2.72
N PRO A 269 11.88 9.08 1.64
CA PRO A 269 11.17 9.40 0.41
C PRO A 269 9.67 9.06 0.53
N LEU A 270 8.92 9.58 -0.43
CA LEU A 270 7.55 9.17 -0.79
C LEU A 270 7.49 8.79 -2.28
#